data_AF-A0AAD7D7V9-F1
#
_entry.id   AF-A0AAD7D7V9-F1
#
_cell.length_a   1.000
_cell.length_b   1.000
_cell.length_c   1.000
_cell.angle_alpha   90.00
_cell.angle_beta   90.00
_cell.angle_gamma   90.00
#
_symmetry.space_group_name_H-M   'P 1'
#
loop_
_entity.id
_entity.type
_entity.pdbx_description
1 polymer ?
#
loop_
_entity_poly.entity_id
_entity_poly.type
_entity_poly.pdbx_seq_one_letter_code
_entity_poly.pdbx_strand_id
1 'polypeptide(L)'
;MNKSTGPNRLFVLTPMPHGSSFTCTVCLKTCKSRPGLTQHHHAKHREFTPASEDEDDNTFGSQYHPLLNALPCDAHGVFLPPYIGPPPPPAAPVDGQDPAAWEPFGERADFDFAHFHFVEAQSSEKRINTALDIWAASVHKYGGKAPWKNAQELYAAIDSIQDGQAPWKTYKLRYSGPLPPGRPPKWMTQTYDLCTRDTRQLLRNQLGTTAFKGHINMVPYRQFNHGGKRVWSNLMSGDWAWKQADAIAKDVRTHGAMLVPGVGGSDKTTVSYATGHQEFHPSYLSPGVLTGTARRGHGNAVLPSSFLPIPKSEFCSVFQPLKAAMTTPEVVKCPDGHFRRVIYSLRPYIADYPEQVWLTAIVQNWCPKCDAHPDALDEEGARLRSQTKTEFLITQFDPGILWDDFGIRSDVVPFTSDFPRADIYELISCVVMPVAWLGLKARALAWLERAWAWNSSGQSPSPPPGLGLVWLWPEPGLEDFGGLNPVYLFKMSVG
;
A
#
# COMPACT_ATOMS: atom_id res chain seq x y z
N MET A 1 -45.62 30.04 44.14
CA MET A 1 -45.88 31.47 44.43
C MET A 1 -44.61 32.05 45.04
N ASN A 2 -43.78 32.69 44.21
CA ASN A 2 -43.52 34.15 44.14
C ASN A 2 -42.76 34.69 45.37
N LYS A 3 -41.47 35.07 45.21
CA LYS A 3 -40.93 36.45 44.96
C LYS A 3 -41.00 37.31 46.24
N SER A 4 -39.98 38.04 46.70
CA SER A 4 -39.12 39.00 45.98
C SER A 4 -37.87 39.39 46.84
N THR A 5 -36.66 39.43 46.29
CA THR A 5 -35.86 40.61 45.82
C THR A 5 -34.98 41.35 46.84
N GLY A 6 -33.67 41.41 46.54
CA GLY A 6 -32.71 42.44 46.93
C GLY A 6 -31.49 42.42 45.94
N PRO A 7 -30.85 43.56 45.59
CA PRO A 7 -30.20 43.72 44.28
C PRO A 7 -28.66 43.64 44.25
N ASN A 8 -28.16 43.26 43.06
CA ASN A 8 -26.85 43.46 42.42
C ASN A 8 -25.69 44.13 43.18
N ARG A 9 -24.58 43.38 43.31
CA ARG A 9 -23.22 43.92 43.16
C ARG A 9 -22.46 43.10 42.11
N LEU A 10 -22.14 43.74 40.98
CA LEU A 10 -21.17 43.24 40.01
C LEU A 10 -19.82 43.04 40.72
N PHE A 11 -19.30 41.82 40.69
CA PHE A 11 -17.89 41.58 40.94
C PHE A 11 -17.12 41.96 39.68
N VAL A 12 -16.41 43.09 39.76
CA VAL A 12 -15.38 43.48 38.81
C VAL A 12 -14.24 42.47 38.98
N LEU A 13 -14.11 41.55 38.03
CA LEU A 13 -12.92 40.72 37.88
C LEU A 13 -11.76 41.65 37.49
N THR A 14 -10.84 41.88 38.41
CA THR A 14 -9.52 42.42 38.11
C THR A 14 -8.80 41.44 37.17
N PRO A 15 -8.26 41.89 36.02
CA PRO A 15 -7.51 41.01 35.14
C PRO A 15 -6.19 40.61 35.82
N MET A 16 -5.97 39.29 35.95
CA MET A 16 -4.64 38.73 36.22
C MET A 16 -3.68 39.09 35.07
N PRO A 17 -2.39 39.37 35.34
CA PRO A 17 -1.45 39.80 34.31
C PRO A 17 -1.28 38.71 33.25
N HIS A 18 -1.33 39.13 31.98
CA HIS A 18 -1.16 38.27 30.82
C HIS A 18 0.16 37.50 30.82
N GLY A 19 0.03 36.19 30.56
CA GLY A 19 0.91 35.31 29.79
C GLY A 19 2.40 35.59 29.84
N SER A 20 3.15 34.66 30.45
CA SER A 20 4.58 34.49 30.19
C SER A 20 4.83 34.54 28.68
N SER A 21 5.45 35.61 28.23
CA SER A 21 5.81 35.81 26.84
C SER A 21 7.14 35.10 26.59
N PHE A 22 7.18 34.25 25.56
CA PHE A 22 8.36 33.42 25.25
C PHE A 22 9.09 34.04 24.06
N THR A 23 10.26 34.61 24.31
CA THR A 23 11.04 35.31 23.28
C THR A 23 12.02 34.36 22.61
N CYS A 24 12.03 34.36 21.28
CA CYS A 24 13.01 33.61 20.51
C CYS A 24 14.42 34.17 20.71
N THR A 25 15.39 33.31 21.03
CA THR A 25 16.79 33.71 21.23
C THR A 25 17.51 34.05 19.93
N VAL A 26 16.99 33.63 18.77
CA VAL A 26 17.63 33.82 17.45
C VAL A 26 17.19 35.11 16.77
N CYS A 27 15.88 35.42 16.74
CA CYS A 27 15.38 36.66 16.11
C CYS A 27 14.54 37.55 17.02
N LEU A 28 14.52 37.28 18.33
CA LEU A 28 13.87 38.10 19.35
C LEU A 28 12.35 38.26 19.19
N LYS A 29 11.71 37.41 18.38
CA LYS A 29 10.26 37.40 18.23
C LYS A 29 9.58 36.89 19.50
N THR A 30 8.66 37.68 20.04
CA THR A 30 7.86 37.32 21.21
C THR A 30 6.67 36.43 20.81
N CYS A 31 6.59 35.24 21.41
CA CYS A 31 5.52 34.27 21.21
C CYS A 31 4.62 34.19 22.45
N LYS A 32 3.32 34.00 22.25
CA LYS A 32 2.30 33.98 23.32
C LYS A 32 2.29 32.69 24.14
N SER A 33 2.99 31.65 23.69
CA SER A 33 3.09 30.34 24.36
C SER A 33 4.37 29.62 23.95
N ARG A 34 4.81 28.66 24.79
CA ARG A 34 6.00 27.82 24.54
C ARG A 34 5.88 26.93 23.29
N PRO A 35 4.70 26.32 22.98
CA PRO A 35 4.49 25.65 21.70
C PRO A 35 4.60 26.61 20.51
N GLY A 36 4.08 27.84 20.65
CA GLY A 36 4.21 28.87 19.61
C GLY A 36 5.65 29.28 19.35
N LEU A 37 6.49 29.33 20.39
CA LEU A 37 7.93 29.55 20.24
C LEU A 37 8.61 28.39 19.50
N THR A 38 8.25 27.16 19.83
CA THR A 38 8.80 25.95 19.19
C THR A 38 8.43 25.90 17.70
N GLN A 39 7.16 26.15 17.38
CA GLN A 39 6.69 26.24 15.99
C GLN A 39 7.39 27.37 15.22
N HIS A 40 7.59 28.52 15.87
CA HIS A 40 8.35 29.62 15.29
C HIS A 40 9.81 29.23 15.02
N HIS A 41 10.47 28.55 15.96
CA HIS A 41 11.83 28.07 15.80
C HIS A 41 11.94 27.09 14.63
N HIS A 42 11.02 26.13 14.52
CA HIS A 42 10.99 25.15 13.43
C HIS A 42 10.68 25.77 12.06
N ALA A 43 9.89 26.86 12.03
CA ALA A 43 9.50 27.51 10.78
C ALA A 43 10.50 28.57 10.29
N LYS A 44 11.27 29.19 11.19
CA LYS A 44 12.10 30.36 10.86
C LYS A 44 13.59 30.18 11.15
N HIS A 45 13.96 29.30 12.08
CA HIS A 45 15.34 29.09 12.54
C HIS A 45 15.76 27.64 12.46
N ARG A 46 14.97 26.80 11.78
CA ARG A 46 15.45 25.48 11.39
C ARG A 46 16.66 25.72 10.52
N GLU A 47 17.83 25.32 11.02
CA GLU A 47 18.99 25.12 10.17
C GLU A 47 18.52 24.17 9.08
N PHE A 48 18.35 24.72 7.87
CA PHE A 48 18.42 23.88 6.70
C PHE A 48 19.78 23.21 6.82
N THR A 49 19.81 21.88 6.86
CA THR A 49 21.01 21.17 6.46
C THR A 49 21.42 21.85 5.17
N PRO A 50 22.62 22.47 5.09
CA PRO A 50 23.02 23.15 3.88
C PRO A 50 22.76 22.16 2.75
N ALA A 51 22.10 22.64 1.68
CA ALA A 51 22.07 21.87 0.44
C ALA A 51 23.51 21.45 0.23
N SER A 52 23.78 20.15 0.24
CA SER A 52 25.14 19.64 0.12
C SER A 52 25.74 20.33 -1.09
N GLU A 53 26.79 21.14 -0.90
CA GLU A 53 27.53 21.80 -1.99
C GLU A 53 28.30 20.78 -2.85
N ASP A 54 27.91 19.50 -2.80
CA ASP A 54 28.46 18.37 -3.53
C ASP A 54 27.35 17.76 -4.43
N GLU A 55 26.69 18.56 -5.27
CA GLU A 55 25.87 18.01 -6.37
C GLU A 55 26.71 17.54 -7.57
N ASP A 56 28.03 17.77 -7.55
CA ASP A 56 28.92 17.50 -8.70
C ASP A 56 29.85 16.29 -8.55
N ASP A 57 29.71 15.44 -7.52
CA ASP A 57 30.52 14.21 -7.41
C ASP A 57 29.66 12.97 -7.07
N ASN A 58 28.94 12.47 -8.09
CA ASN A 58 27.91 11.42 -8.02
C ASN A 58 28.39 10.00 -7.63
N THR A 59 29.61 9.83 -7.13
CA THR A 59 30.14 8.52 -6.77
C THR A 59 29.86 8.17 -5.30
N PHE A 60 28.70 7.56 -5.05
CA PHE A 60 28.40 6.97 -3.75
C PHE A 60 29.10 5.61 -3.58
N GLY A 61 29.73 5.41 -2.42
CA GLY A 61 30.22 4.09 -2.00
C GLY A 61 29.05 3.22 -1.54
N SER A 62 28.99 1.96 -1.97
CA SER A 62 27.97 1.00 -1.51
C SER A 62 28.61 -0.27 -0.97
N GLN A 63 28.22 -0.66 0.24
CA GLN A 63 28.57 -1.94 0.85
C GLN A 63 27.33 -2.84 0.88
N TYR A 64 27.43 -4.01 0.27
CA TYR A 64 26.33 -4.98 0.20
C TYR A 64 26.42 -6.01 1.31
N HIS A 65 25.27 -6.55 1.72
CA HIS A 65 25.22 -7.57 2.75
C HIS A 65 25.92 -8.85 2.28
N PRO A 66 26.85 -9.43 3.07
CA PRO A 66 27.71 -10.51 2.60
C PRO A 66 26.99 -11.85 2.42
N LEU A 67 25.97 -12.15 3.24
CA LEU A 67 25.29 -13.46 3.24
C LEU A 67 23.96 -13.48 2.48
N LEU A 68 23.08 -12.49 2.66
CA LEU A 68 21.88 -12.26 1.84
C LEU A 68 22.22 -11.43 0.60
N ASN A 69 23.03 -11.99 -0.28
CA ASN A 69 23.58 -11.34 -1.48
C ASN A 69 22.83 -11.68 -2.78
N ALA A 70 21.62 -12.25 -2.68
CA ALA A 70 20.71 -12.49 -3.80
C ALA A 70 21.36 -13.25 -4.99
N LEU A 71 22.06 -14.35 -4.69
CA LEU A 71 22.73 -15.17 -5.69
C LEU A 71 21.71 -15.72 -6.71
N PRO A 72 22.01 -15.60 -8.02
CA PRO A 72 21.24 -16.26 -9.06
C PRO A 72 21.22 -17.78 -8.85
N CYS A 73 20.06 -18.38 -9.09
CA CYS A 73 19.85 -19.82 -9.13
C CYS A 73 19.06 -20.23 -10.37
N ASP A 74 18.98 -21.53 -10.60
CA ASP A 74 18.05 -22.13 -11.57
C ASP A 74 16.63 -22.26 -11.00
N ALA A 75 15.70 -22.80 -11.81
CA ALA A 75 14.31 -23.01 -11.41
C ALA A 75 14.13 -24.02 -10.25
N HIS A 76 15.15 -24.84 -9.96
CA HIS A 76 15.18 -25.78 -8.84
C HIS A 76 15.83 -25.18 -7.59
N GLY A 77 16.32 -23.94 -7.69
CA GLY A 77 16.97 -23.23 -6.60
C GLY A 77 18.44 -23.57 -6.42
N VAL A 78 19.11 -24.24 -7.36
CA VAL A 78 20.55 -24.50 -7.30
C VAL A 78 21.29 -23.25 -7.75
N PHE A 79 22.25 -22.77 -6.93
CA PHE A 79 23.00 -21.55 -7.26
C PHE A 79 23.85 -21.73 -8.51
N LEU A 80 23.82 -20.72 -9.37
CA LEU A 80 24.59 -20.70 -10.60
C LEU A 80 26.03 -20.23 -10.32
N PRO A 81 27.01 -20.77 -11.06
CA PRO A 81 28.35 -20.20 -11.12
C PRO A 81 28.34 -18.70 -11.47
N PRO A 82 29.35 -17.94 -11.03
CA PRO A 82 29.51 -16.54 -11.42
C PRO A 82 29.48 -16.37 -12.95
N TYR A 83 28.93 -15.25 -13.42
CA TYR A 83 28.91 -14.83 -14.84
C TYR A 83 28.02 -15.64 -15.80
N ILE A 84 27.20 -16.58 -15.31
CA ILE A 84 26.19 -17.24 -16.14
C ILE A 84 25.03 -16.28 -16.45
N GLY A 85 24.81 -16.02 -17.74
CA GLY A 85 23.66 -15.24 -18.23
C GLY A 85 22.32 -15.91 -17.90
N PRO A 86 21.22 -15.15 -17.88
CA PRO A 86 19.90 -15.74 -17.61
C PRO A 86 19.56 -16.76 -18.70
N PRO A 87 18.74 -17.79 -18.40
CA PRO A 87 18.21 -18.64 -19.45
C PRO A 87 17.51 -17.75 -20.49
N PRO A 88 17.64 -18.06 -21.80
CA PRO A 88 16.97 -17.28 -22.83
C PRO A 88 15.47 -17.24 -22.48
N PRO A 89 14.81 -16.07 -22.62
CA PRO A 89 13.38 -16.02 -22.44
C PRO A 89 12.74 -17.06 -23.37
N PRO A 90 11.59 -17.66 -22.98
CA PRO A 90 10.78 -18.40 -23.95
C PRO A 90 10.64 -17.53 -25.19
N ALA A 91 10.79 -18.11 -26.37
CA ALA A 91 10.49 -17.39 -27.59
C ALA A 91 9.11 -16.75 -27.42
N ALA A 92 9.01 -15.43 -27.62
CA ALA A 92 7.70 -14.80 -27.67
C ALA A 92 6.88 -15.62 -28.67
N PRO A 93 5.62 -15.99 -28.34
CA PRO A 93 4.74 -16.55 -29.34
C PRO A 93 4.82 -15.63 -30.55
N VAL A 94 5.14 -16.19 -31.72
CA VAL A 94 5.18 -15.39 -32.94
C VAL A 94 3.77 -14.84 -33.12
N ASP A 95 3.63 -13.51 -33.10
CA ASP A 95 2.34 -12.82 -33.24
C ASP A 95 1.54 -13.46 -34.39
N GLY A 96 0.41 -14.07 -34.06
CA GLY A 96 -0.53 -14.62 -35.05
C GLY A 96 -0.40 -16.12 -35.40
N GLN A 97 0.43 -16.91 -34.70
CA GLN A 97 0.50 -18.38 -34.95
C GLN A 97 -0.08 -19.25 -33.83
N ASP A 98 -0.30 -18.70 -32.64
CA ASP A 98 -0.98 -19.40 -31.55
C ASP A 98 -2.39 -18.80 -31.35
N PRO A 99 -3.48 -19.52 -31.69
CA PRO A 99 -4.85 -19.08 -31.42
C PRO A 99 -5.10 -18.83 -29.93
N ALA A 100 -4.33 -19.46 -29.03
CA ALA A 100 -4.43 -19.25 -27.59
C ALA A 100 -3.76 -17.95 -27.12
N ALA A 101 -2.94 -17.29 -27.96
CA ALA A 101 -2.22 -16.06 -27.58
C ALA A 101 -3.15 -14.88 -27.27
N TRP A 102 -4.39 -14.94 -27.74
CA TRP A 102 -5.40 -13.90 -27.53
C TRP A 102 -6.55 -14.36 -26.65
N GLU A 103 -6.54 -15.59 -26.10
CA GLU A 103 -7.62 -16.04 -25.21
C GLU A 103 -7.84 -15.05 -24.06
N PRO A 104 -9.10 -14.71 -23.71
CA PRO A 104 -10.38 -15.25 -24.21
C PRO A 104 -10.91 -14.58 -25.49
N PHE A 105 -10.15 -13.69 -26.11
CA PHE A 105 -10.50 -13.02 -27.37
C PHE A 105 -10.35 -13.96 -28.56
N GLY A 106 -11.24 -13.81 -29.55
CA GLY A 106 -11.23 -14.68 -30.74
C GLY A 106 -10.06 -14.37 -31.67
N GLU A 107 -9.61 -13.11 -31.70
CA GLU A 107 -8.50 -12.66 -32.51
C GLU A 107 -7.83 -11.40 -31.94
N ARG A 108 -6.69 -11.01 -32.52
CA ARG A 108 -5.97 -9.79 -32.15
C ARG A 108 -6.83 -8.54 -32.23
N ALA A 109 -7.67 -8.41 -33.26
CA ALA A 109 -8.51 -7.23 -33.44
C ALA A 109 -9.51 -7.06 -32.28
N ASP A 110 -10.06 -8.17 -31.78
CA ASP A 110 -10.94 -8.19 -30.61
C ASP A 110 -10.20 -7.68 -29.37
N PHE A 111 -8.98 -8.20 -29.14
CA PHE A 111 -8.13 -7.76 -28.04
C PHE A 111 -7.78 -6.28 -28.13
N ASP A 112 -7.30 -5.81 -29.29
CA ASP A 112 -6.89 -4.42 -29.50
C ASP A 112 -8.08 -3.45 -29.31
N PHE A 113 -9.28 -3.84 -29.75
CA PHE A 113 -10.49 -3.07 -29.50
C PHE A 113 -10.85 -3.03 -28.01
N ALA A 114 -10.81 -4.18 -27.33
CA ALA A 114 -11.06 -4.27 -25.89
C ALA A 114 -10.04 -3.42 -25.11
N HIS A 115 -8.75 -3.55 -25.42
CA HIS A 115 -7.66 -2.79 -24.82
C HIS A 115 -7.84 -1.29 -25.03
N PHE A 116 -8.05 -0.84 -26.27
CA PHE A 116 -8.24 0.57 -26.57
C PHE A 116 -9.45 1.14 -25.82
N HIS A 117 -10.61 0.49 -25.90
CA HIS A 117 -11.81 1.03 -25.28
C HIS A 117 -11.80 0.97 -23.76
N PHE A 118 -11.19 -0.07 -23.18
CA PHE A 118 -11.21 -0.31 -21.74
C PHE A 118 -10.02 0.33 -21.00
N VAL A 119 -8.80 0.20 -21.55
CA VAL A 119 -7.55 0.63 -20.91
C VAL A 119 -7.18 2.06 -21.31
N GLU A 120 -7.12 2.34 -22.61
CA GLU A 120 -6.60 3.62 -23.13
C GLU A 120 -7.66 4.72 -23.12
N ALA A 121 -8.76 4.52 -23.84
CA ALA A 121 -9.80 5.52 -24.05
C ALA A 121 -10.81 5.62 -22.91
N GLN A 122 -10.87 4.61 -22.03
CA GLN A 122 -11.83 4.50 -20.91
C GLN A 122 -13.26 4.89 -21.34
N SER A 123 -13.69 4.30 -22.45
CA SER A 123 -14.94 4.65 -23.12
C SER A 123 -16.15 4.30 -22.27
N SER A 124 -17.18 5.14 -22.29
CA SER A 124 -18.46 4.79 -21.65
C SER A 124 -19.15 3.63 -22.38
N GLU A 125 -20.01 2.90 -21.68
CA GLU A 125 -20.83 1.82 -22.26
C GLU A 125 -21.56 2.27 -23.54
N LYS A 126 -22.11 3.49 -23.54
CA LYS A 126 -22.74 4.07 -24.74
C LYS A 126 -21.77 4.18 -25.92
N ARG A 127 -20.53 4.64 -25.67
CA ARG A 127 -19.50 4.78 -26.72
C ARG A 127 -19.01 3.42 -27.20
N ILE A 128 -18.87 2.44 -26.30
CA ILE A 128 -18.52 1.06 -26.65
C ILE A 128 -19.60 0.45 -27.53
N ASN A 129 -20.88 0.54 -27.13
CA ASN A 129 -22.00 0.06 -27.96
C ASN A 129 -22.02 0.72 -29.33
N THR A 130 -21.78 2.04 -29.40
CA THR A 130 -21.70 2.76 -30.68
C THR A 130 -20.55 2.24 -31.55
N ALA A 131 -19.38 1.98 -30.96
CA ALA A 131 -18.23 1.44 -31.68
C ALA A 131 -18.48 -0.01 -32.16
N LEU A 132 -19.11 -0.84 -31.34
CA LEU A 132 -19.53 -2.20 -31.71
C LEU A 132 -20.55 -2.20 -32.85
N ASP A 133 -21.52 -1.27 -32.84
CA ASP A 133 -22.50 -1.11 -33.93
C ASP A 133 -21.81 -0.70 -35.25
N ILE A 134 -20.86 0.23 -35.19
CA ILE A 134 -20.06 0.65 -36.36
C ILE A 134 -19.26 -0.54 -36.90
N TRP A 135 -18.60 -1.29 -36.02
CA TRP A 135 -17.86 -2.48 -36.40
C TRP A 135 -18.80 -3.51 -37.04
N ALA A 136 -19.92 -3.85 -36.40
CA ALA A 136 -20.92 -4.78 -36.93
C ALA A 136 -21.39 -4.38 -38.33
N ALA A 137 -21.70 -3.09 -38.55
CA ALA A 137 -22.11 -2.57 -39.86
C ALA A 137 -21.01 -2.70 -40.92
N SER A 138 -19.73 -2.56 -40.54
CA SER A 138 -18.59 -2.67 -41.46
C SER A 138 -18.34 -4.11 -41.93
N VAL A 139 -18.44 -5.09 -41.01
CA VAL A 139 -18.19 -6.52 -41.32
C VAL A 139 -19.40 -7.20 -41.95
N HIS A 140 -20.61 -6.70 -41.69
CA HIS A 140 -21.84 -7.24 -42.26
C HIS A 140 -21.83 -7.24 -43.80
N LYS A 141 -21.18 -6.23 -44.41
CA LYS A 141 -21.02 -6.13 -45.88
C LYS A 141 -20.27 -7.32 -46.49
N TYR A 142 -19.48 -8.01 -45.69
CA TYR A 142 -18.67 -9.17 -46.09
C TYR A 142 -19.19 -10.48 -45.47
N GLY A 143 -20.40 -10.48 -44.91
CA GLY A 143 -20.99 -11.64 -44.23
C GLY A 143 -20.41 -11.93 -42.84
N GLY A 144 -19.57 -11.04 -42.31
CA GLY A 144 -18.98 -11.16 -40.97
C GLY A 144 -19.92 -10.69 -39.85
N LYS A 145 -19.51 -10.93 -38.60
CA LYS A 145 -20.20 -10.47 -37.38
C LYS A 145 -19.19 -9.85 -36.44
N ALA A 146 -19.61 -8.83 -35.68
CA ALA A 146 -18.81 -8.28 -34.60
C ALA A 146 -18.62 -9.32 -33.48
N PRO A 147 -17.50 -9.25 -32.73
CA PRO A 147 -17.19 -10.19 -31.65
C PRO A 147 -18.19 -10.15 -30.48
N TRP A 148 -18.74 -8.98 -30.18
CA TRP A 148 -19.73 -8.78 -29.11
C TRP A 148 -20.94 -8.01 -29.58
N LYS A 149 -22.12 -8.36 -29.08
CA LYS A 149 -23.38 -7.65 -29.40
C LYS A 149 -23.53 -6.33 -28.67
N ASN A 150 -22.89 -6.21 -27.51
CA ASN A 150 -22.96 -5.04 -26.64
C ASN A 150 -21.78 -5.03 -25.68
N ALA A 151 -21.63 -3.93 -24.96
CA ALA A 151 -20.59 -3.73 -23.97
C ALA A 151 -20.62 -4.79 -22.85
N GLN A 152 -21.77 -5.34 -22.48
CA GLN A 152 -21.86 -6.36 -21.43
C GLN A 152 -21.18 -7.68 -21.84
N GLU A 153 -21.38 -8.11 -23.09
CA GLU A 153 -20.68 -9.29 -23.62
C GLU A 153 -19.16 -9.03 -23.72
N LEU A 154 -18.75 -7.81 -24.10
CA LEU A 154 -17.33 -7.41 -24.04
C LEU A 154 -16.81 -7.49 -22.60
N TYR A 155 -17.48 -6.90 -21.62
CA TYR A 155 -17.05 -6.94 -20.23
C TYR A 155 -16.96 -8.36 -19.69
N ALA A 156 -17.93 -9.22 -20.03
CA ALA A 156 -17.89 -10.63 -19.65
C ALA A 156 -16.67 -11.36 -20.25
N ALA A 157 -16.25 -11.00 -21.48
CA ALA A 157 -15.00 -11.49 -22.05
C ALA A 157 -13.76 -10.93 -21.33
N ILE A 158 -13.79 -9.66 -20.90
CA ILE A 158 -12.72 -9.08 -20.08
C ILE A 158 -12.65 -9.75 -18.69
N ASP A 159 -13.78 -10.16 -18.12
CA ASP A 159 -13.82 -10.89 -16.84
C ASP A 159 -13.47 -12.36 -16.94
N SER A 160 -13.72 -12.97 -18.10
CA SER A 160 -13.36 -14.36 -18.33
C SER A 160 -11.86 -14.53 -18.50
N ILE A 161 -11.11 -13.44 -18.68
CA ILE A 161 -9.65 -13.41 -18.57
C ILE A 161 -9.25 -13.99 -17.21
N GLN A 162 -8.85 -15.26 -17.23
CA GLN A 162 -8.20 -15.92 -16.10
C GLN A 162 -6.68 -15.74 -16.15
N ASP A 163 -6.17 -15.20 -17.26
CA ASP A 163 -4.79 -14.79 -17.35
C ASP A 163 -4.53 -13.65 -16.37
N GLY A 164 -3.57 -13.89 -15.50
CA GLY A 164 -3.35 -13.08 -14.32
C GLY A 164 -3.12 -14.01 -13.17
N GLN A 165 -1.86 -14.22 -12.81
CA GLN A 165 -1.52 -15.31 -11.91
C GLN A 165 -2.09 -15.14 -10.49
N ALA A 166 -2.77 -14.03 -10.15
CA ALA A 166 -3.42 -13.80 -8.85
C ALA A 166 -4.90 -13.32 -8.99
N PRO A 167 -5.90 -14.20 -9.18
CA PRO A 167 -7.31 -13.79 -9.28
C PRO A 167 -7.88 -13.29 -7.95
N TRP A 168 -8.95 -12.49 -8.01
CA TRP A 168 -9.70 -12.05 -6.84
C TRP A 168 -10.54 -13.20 -6.26
N LYS A 169 -10.57 -13.30 -4.93
CA LYS A 169 -11.40 -14.22 -4.17
C LYS A 169 -12.27 -13.43 -3.20
N THR A 170 -13.54 -13.79 -3.10
CA THR A 170 -14.49 -13.14 -2.19
C THR A 170 -14.91 -14.13 -1.11
N TYR A 171 -14.73 -13.73 0.15
CA TYR A 171 -15.14 -14.47 1.34
C TYR A 171 -16.29 -13.75 2.03
N LYS A 172 -17.26 -14.52 2.53
CA LYS A 172 -18.36 -13.98 3.32
C LYS A 172 -18.03 -14.07 4.81
N LEU A 173 -17.88 -12.92 5.45
CA LEU A 173 -17.58 -12.77 6.86
C LEU A 173 -18.86 -12.45 7.64
N ARG A 174 -19.03 -13.10 8.79
CA ARG A 174 -20.12 -12.81 9.71
C ARG A 174 -19.60 -12.97 11.13
N TYR A 175 -19.99 -12.04 12.01
CA TYR A 175 -19.68 -12.14 13.43
C TYR A 175 -20.31 -13.42 14.01
N SER A 176 -19.48 -14.21 14.70
CA SER A 176 -19.83 -15.51 15.28
C SER A 176 -19.86 -15.52 16.82
N GLY A 177 -19.56 -14.39 17.46
CA GLY A 177 -19.53 -14.28 18.91
C GLY A 177 -20.92 -14.10 19.54
N PRO A 178 -20.98 -14.03 20.88
CA PRO A 178 -22.23 -13.84 21.61
C PRO A 178 -22.85 -12.48 21.30
N LEU A 179 -24.16 -12.46 21.03
CA LEU A 179 -24.89 -11.23 20.80
C LEU A 179 -25.31 -10.58 22.13
N PRO A 180 -25.21 -9.25 22.26
CA PRO A 180 -25.66 -8.57 23.46
C PRO A 180 -27.19 -8.71 23.64
N PRO A 181 -27.68 -8.71 24.89
CA PRO A 181 -29.13 -8.73 25.15
C PRO A 181 -29.80 -7.48 24.55
N GLY A 182 -30.98 -7.66 23.94
CA GLY A 182 -31.73 -6.60 23.27
C GLY A 182 -31.53 -6.60 21.75
N ARG A 183 -31.46 -5.41 21.14
CA ARG A 183 -31.27 -5.26 19.69
C ARG A 183 -29.78 -5.26 19.36
N PRO A 184 -29.21 -6.32 18.79
CA PRO A 184 -27.78 -6.35 18.48
C PRO A 184 -27.45 -5.27 17.43
N PRO A 185 -26.25 -4.66 17.52
CA PRO A 185 -25.75 -3.76 16.49
C PRO A 185 -25.79 -4.42 15.10
N LYS A 186 -26.08 -3.63 14.05
CA LYS A 186 -26.14 -4.15 12.67
C LYS A 186 -24.87 -4.90 12.26
N TRP A 187 -23.71 -4.46 12.74
CA TRP A 187 -22.44 -5.08 12.39
C TRP A 187 -22.27 -6.52 12.91
N MET A 188 -22.97 -6.89 13.98
CA MET A 188 -22.93 -8.26 14.50
C MET A 188 -23.88 -9.21 13.76
N THR A 189 -24.85 -8.66 13.00
CA THR A 189 -25.87 -9.46 12.30
C THR A 189 -25.71 -9.46 10.79
N GLN A 190 -25.03 -8.46 10.24
CA GLN A 190 -24.76 -8.30 8.82
C GLN A 190 -23.65 -9.26 8.35
N THR A 191 -23.76 -9.69 7.09
CA THR A 191 -22.70 -10.40 6.37
C THR A 191 -21.89 -9.39 5.56
N TYR A 192 -20.58 -9.52 5.59
CA TYR A 192 -19.64 -8.66 4.91
C TYR A 192 -18.88 -9.45 3.86
N ASP A 193 -18.62 -8.83 2.72
CA ASP A 193 -17.77 -9.42 1.68
C ASP A 193 -16.33 -8.92 1.86
N LEU A 194 -15.41 -9.87 2.02
CA LEU A 194 -13.96 -9.66 2.00
C LEU A 194 -13.43 -10.08 0.63
N CYS A 195 -13.03 -9.12 -0.18
CA CYS A 195 -12.40 -9.37 -1.48
C CYS A 195 -10.88 -9.32 -1.32
N THR A 196 -10.16 -10.35 -1.74
CA THR A 196 -8.69 -10.43 -1.59
C THR A 196 -8.04 -11.16 -2.76
N ARG A 197 -6.78 -10.82 -3.04
CA ARG A 197 -5.87 -11.53 -3.94
C ARG A 197 -4.79 -12.22 -3.12
N ASP A 198 -4.21 -13.29 -3.67
CA ASP A 198 -3.04 -13.92 -3.08
C ASP A 198 -1.84 -12.95 -3.09
N THR A 199 -1.48 -12.47 -1.91
CA THR A 199 -0.41 -11.48 -1.71
C THR A 199 0.97 -12.01 -2.09
N ARG A 200 1.23 -13.30 -1.88
CA ARG A 200 2.47 -13.96 -2.31
C ARG A 200 2.56 -13.98 -3.82
N GLN A 201 1.47 -14.34 -4.49
CA GLN A 201 1.44 -14.39 -5.94
C GLN A 201 1.49 -13.00 -6.58
N LEU A 202 0.88 -11.98 -5.96
CA LEU A 202 1.05 -10.58 -6.39
C LEU A 202 2.53 -10.16 -6.37
N LEU A 203 3.26 -10.45 -5.28
CA LEU A 203 4.68 -10.13 -5.22
C LEU A 203 5.50 -10.93 -6.25
N ARG A 204 5.18 -12.21 -6.47
CA ARG A 204 5.85 -13.04 -7.51
C ARG A 204 5.66 -12.45 -8.90
N ASN A 205 4.45 -12.01 -9.24
CA ASN A 205 4.15 -11.40 -10.53
C ASN A 205 4.96 -10.12 -10.73
N GLN A 206 4.98 -9.23 -9.72
CA GLN A 206 5.75 -7.99 -9.80
C GLN A 206 7.25 -8.26 -9.92
N LEU A 207 7.78 -9.23 -9.17
CA LEU A 207 9.18 -9.64 -9.29
C LEU A 207 9.50 -10.28 -10.65
N GLY A 208 8.56 -10.96 -11.29
CA GLY A 208 8.74 -11.52 -12.63
C GLY A 208 8.62 -10.51 -13.77
N THR A 209 8.22 -9.26 -13.49
CA THR A 209 7.92 -8.26 -14.51
C THR A 209 9.20 -7.59 -15.03
N THR A 210 9.51 -7.76 -16.32
CA THR A 210 10.72 -7.20 -16.95
C THR A 210 10.77 -5.67 -16.98
N ALA A 211 9.62 -4.99 -16.88
CA ALA A 211 9.55 -3.52 -16.75
C ALA A 211 10.29 -2.97 -15.53
N PHE A 212 10.55 -3.80 -14.49
CA PHE A 212 11.33 -3.39 -13.33
C PHE A 212 12.83 -3.77 -13.44
N LYS A 213 13.29 -4.25 -14.60
CA LYS A 213 14.70 -4.52 -14.84
C LYS A 213 15.51 -3.22 -14.69
N GLY A 214 16.57 -3.27 -13.88
CA GLY A 214 17.37 -2.08 -13.53
C GLY A 214 16.74 -1.17 -12.47
N HIS A 215 15.51 -1.44 -12.02
CA HIS A 215 14.81 -0.65 -11.00
C HIS A 215 14.51 -1.44 -9.72
N ILE A 216 15.40 -2.37 -9.37
CA ILE A 216 15.29 -3.24 -8.21
C ILE A 216 16.61 -3.32 -7.45
N ASN A 217 16.57 -3.09 -6.14
CA ASN A 217 17.68 -3.32 -5.21
C ASN A 217 17.52 -4.71 -4.60
N MET A 218 18.18 -5.71 -5.17
CA MET A 218 18.03 -7.10 -4.75
C MET A 218 18.74 -7.42 -3.43
N VAL A 219 19.76 -6.65 -3.09
CA VAL A 219 20.63 -6.90 -1.93
C VAL A 219 20.50 -5.73 -0.96
N PRO A 220 20.26 -5.98 0.34
CA PRO A 220 20.39 -4.96 1.38
C PRO A 220 21.78 -4.32 1.32
N TYR A 221 21.83 -2.99 1.38
CA TYR A 221 23.08 -2.26 1.18
C TYR A 221 23.23 -1.08 2.13
N ARG A 222 24.46 -0.60 2.25
CA ARG A 222 24.87 0.56 3.03
C ARG A 222 25.50 1.56 2.09
N GLN A 223 24.90 2.73 1.95
CA GLN A 223 25.37 3.76 1.04
C GLN A 223 26.09 4.87 1.80
N PHE A 224 27.21 5.33 1.27
CA PHE A 224 28.02 6.39 1.87
C PHE A 224 28.32 7.47 0.83
N ASN A 225 28.33 8.73 1.26
CA ASN A 225 28.81 9.84 0.43
C ASN A 225 30.35 9.88 0.40
N HIS A 226 30.93 10.79 -0.38
CA HIS A 226 32.39 10.94 -0.48
C HIS A 226 33.07 11.17 0.89
N GLY A 227 32.41 11.91 1.78
CA GLY A 227 32.86 12.13 3.16
C GLY A 227 32.69 10.94 4.10
N GLY A 228 32.33 9.74 3.60
CA GLY A 228 32.14 8.53 4.39
C GLY A 228 30.91 8.54 5.29
N LYS A 229 30.02 9.52 5.14
CA LYS A 229 28.78 9.64 5.93
C LYS A 229 27.68 8.77 5.32
N ARG A 230 26.86 8.19 6.20
CA ARG A 230 25.74 7.32 5.79
C ARG A 230 24.66 8.10 5.04
N VAL A 231 24.21 7.53 3.92
CA VAL A 231 23.10 8.00 3.08
C VAL A 231 22.02 6.91 2.99
N TRP A 232 20.76 7.31 2.93
CA TRP A 232 19.62 6.43 2.73
C TRP A 232 18.79 6.92 1.54
N SER A 233 18.63 6.09 0.51
CA SER A 233 18.00 6.44 -0.76
C SER A 233 16.80 5.55 -1.11
N ASN A 234 16.88 4.26 -0.79
CA ASN A 234 15.83 3.26 -1.01
C ASN A 234 15.60 2.42 0.25
N LEU A 235 14.49 1.68 0.32
CA LEU A 235 14.16 0.85 1.49
C LEU A 235 15.29 -0.13 1.84
N MET A 236 15.92 -0.74 0.83
CA MET A 236 17.02 -1.70 1.00
C MET A 236 18.34 -1.06 1.46
N SER A 237 18.45 0.28 1.41
CA SER A 237 19.53 1.03 2.05
C SER A 237 19.29 1.28 3.55
N GLY A 238 18.09 1.00 4.05
CA GLY A 238 17.68 1.22 5.43
C GLY A 238 18.42 0.32 6.42
N ASP A 239 18.67 0.84 7.63
CA ASP A 239 19.30 0.06 8.71
C ASP A 239 18.48 -1.18 9.07
N TRP A 240 17.15 -1.07 8.96
CA TRP A 240 16.25 -2.21 9.14
C TRP A 240 16.53 -3.35 8.15
N ALA A 241 16.72 -3.05 6.86
CA ALA A 241 16.94 -4.08 5.85
C ALA A 241 18.22 -4.85 6.14
N TRP A 242 19.26 -4.15 6.60
CA TRP A 242 20.51 -4.77 7.06
C TRP A 242 20.30 -5.65 8.30
N LYS A 243 19.63 -5.12 9.34
CA LYS A 243 19.35 -5.87 10.58
C LYS A 243 18.50 -7.12 10.33
N GLN A 244 17.53 -7.04 9.42
CA GLN A 244 16.74 -8.19 9.01
C GLN A 244 17.57 -9.21 8.25
N ALA A 245 18.45 -8.77 7.36
CA ALA A 245 19.37 -9.65 6.68
C ALA A 245 20.31 -10.36 7.65
N ASP A 246 20.86 -9.67 8.65
CA ASP A 246 21.66 -10.28 9.73
C ASP A 246 20.84 -11.33 10.50
N ALA A 247 19.58 -11.03 10.83
CA ALA A 247 18.70 -11.95 11.55
C ALA A 247 18.36 -13.19 10.74
N ILE A 248 18.11 -13.04 9.43
CA ILE A 248 17.83 -14.13 8.50
C ILE A 248 19.09 -14.99 8.30
N ALA A 249 20.24 -14.35 8.10
CA ALA A 249 21.53 -15.01 7.85
C ALA A 249 22.01 -15.94 8.97
N LYS A 250 21.42 -15.85 10.17
CA LYS A 250 21.67 -16.82 11.25
C LYS A 250 21.34 -18.25 10.84
N ASP A 251 20.35 -18.43 9.95
CA ASP A 251 20.07 -19.73 9.34
C ASP A 251 20.89 -19.90 8.05
N VAL A 252 21.84 -20.83 8.06
CA VAL A 252 22.72 -21.14 6.91
C VAL A 252 21.94 -21.49 5.65
N ARG A 253 20.72 -22.05 5.77
CA ARG A 253 19.88 -22.40 4.61
C ARG A 253 19.40 -21.17 3.82
N THR A 254 19.47 -20.00 4.42
CA THR A 254 19.04 -18.72 3.83
C THR A 254 20.19 -17.96 3.17
N HIS A 255 21.43 -18.44 3.29
CA HIS A 255 22.58 -17.81 2.63
C HIS A 255 22.38 -17.82 1.11
N GLY A 256 22.74 -16.73 0.46
CA GLY A 256 22.47 -16.50 -0.96
C GLY A 256 21.07 -15.98 -1.26
N ALA A 257 20.13 -15.96 -0.31
CA ALA A 257 18.77 -15.53 -0.58
C ALA A 257 18.65 -14.00 -0.76
N MET A 258 17.54 -13.61 -1.39
CA MET A 258 17.09 -12.26 -1.62
C MET A 258 15.98 -11.90 -0.62
N LEU A 259 16.19 -10.88 0.19
CA LEU A 259 15.17 -10.34 1.08
C LEU A 259 14.17 -9.49 0.28
N VAL A 260 12.89 -9.84 0.31
CA VAL A 260 11.82 -9.05 -0.31
C VAL A 260 10.82 -8.57 0.75
N PRO A 261 10.89 -7.30 1.16
CA PRO A 261 9.87 -6.70 2.00
C PRO A 261 8.56 -6.53 1.22
N GLY A 262 7.42 -6.89 1.80
CA GLY A 262 6.10 -6.47 1.37
C GLY A 262 5.78 -5.13 2.02
N VAL A 263 5.74 -4.07 1.21
CA VAL A 263 5.29 -2.74 1.63
C VAL A 263 3.77 -2.74 1.56
N GLY A 264 3.14 -2.81 2.72
CA GLY A 264 1.69 -2.76 2.85
C GLY A 264 1.21 -1.35 3.09
N GLY A 265 -0.05 -1.08 2.77
CA GLY A 265 -0.73 0.09 3.27
C GLY A 265 -2.22 0.01 3.07
N SER A 266 -2.96 0.74 3.88
CA SER A 266 -4.41 0.90 3.72
C SER A 266 -4.78 2.35 3.94
N ASP A 267 -5.90 2.74 3.34
CA ASP A 267 -6.50 4.04 3.58
C ASP A 267 -8.02 3.89 3.52
N LYS A 268 -8.71 4.51 4.48
CA LYS A 268 -10.17 4.45 4.50
C LYS A 268 -10.71 5.17 3.28
N THR A 269 -11.49 4.46 2.48
CA THR A 269 -12.04 5.00 1.25
C THR A 269 -13.56 4.84 1.26
N THR A 270 -14.28 5.97 1.16
CA THR A 270 -15.74 5.97 0.99
C THR A 270 -16.06 5.75 -0.49
N VAL A 271 -16.88 4.73 -0.81
CA VAL A 271 -17.02 4.22 -2.19
C VAL A 271 -18.36 4.60 -2.84
N SER A 272 -19.30 5.27 -2.16
CA SER A 272 -20.51 5.73 -2.84
C SER A 272 -21.16 7.00 -2.26
N TYR A 273 -21.71 7.81 -3.17
CA TYR A 273 -22.67 8.90 -2.88
C TYR A 273 -24.13 8.50 -3.18
N ALA A 274 -24.39 7.37 -3.85
CA ALA A 274 -25.70 7.12 -4.48
C ALA A 274 -26.56 5.95 -3.95
N THR A 275 -26.03 4.93 -3.26
CA THR A 275 -26.85 3.73 -2.92
C THR A 275 -26.66 3.14 -1.52
N GLY A 276 -25.88 3.80 -0.66
CA GLY A 276 -25.76 3.42 0.75
C GLY A 276 -24.33 3.57 1.24
N HIS A 277 -24.19 4.00 2.49
CA HIS A 277 -22.90 4.27 3.14
C HIS A 277 -22.07 2.99 3.36
N GLN A 278 -21.58 2.37 2.29
CA GLN A 278 -20.65 1.25 2.35
C GLN A 278 -19.23 1.78 2.13
N GLU A 279 -18.47 1.80 3.22
CA GLU A 279 -17.07 2.21 3.26
C GLU A 279 -16.19 0.94 3.26
N PHE A 280 -15.10 0.97 2.50
CA PHE A 280 -14.12 -0.12 2.48
C PHE A 280 -12.74 0.44 2.80
N HIS A 281 -11.88 -0.42 3.37
CA HIS A 281 -10.45 -0.14 3.45
C HIS A 281 -9.75 -0.92 2.33
N PRO A 282 -9.48 -0.30 1.16
CA PRO A 282 -8.54 -0.89 0.23
C PRO A 282 -7.17 -1.04 0.89
N SER A 283 -6.60 -2.24 0.77
CA SER A 283 -5.22 -2.54 1.12
C SER A 283 -4.41 -2.70 -0.16
N TYR A 284 -3.17 -2.25 -0.10
CA TYR A 284 -2.22 -2.25 -1.20
C TYR A 284 -0.94 -2.95 -0.77
N LEU A 285 -0.26 -3.54 -1.75
CA LEU A 285 1.01 -4.22 -1.58
C LEU A 285 2.00 -3.85 -2.68
N SER A 286 3.27 -3.71 -2.31
CA SER A 286 4.38 -3.45 -3.23
C SER A 286 5.65 -4.16 -2.77
N PRO A 287 6.51 -4.68 -3.67
CA PRO A 287 7.81 -5.20 -3.29
C PRO A 287 8.73 -4.04 -2.89
N GLY A 288 9.23 -4.11 -1.66
CA GLY A 288 10.12 -3.13 -1.04
C GLY A 288 11.48 -3.01 -1.74
N VAL A 289 11.87 -4.04 -2.48
CA VAL A 289 13.08 -4.07 -3.32
C VAL A 289 13.00 -3.16 -4.53
N LEU A 290 11.81 -2.72 -4.96
CA LEU A 290 11.71 -1.73 -6.04
C LEU A 290 12.37 -0.41 -5.62
N THR A 291 12.96 0.31 -6.56
CA THR A 291 13.51 1.64 -6.29
C THR A 291 12.39 2.64 -6.02
N GLY A 292 12.72 3.74 -5.33
CA GLY A 292 11.80 4.85 -5.16
C GLY A 292 11.31 5.43 -6.50
N THR A 293 12.15 5.40 -7.55
CA THR A 293 11.77 5.82 -8.89
C THR A 293 10.75 4.88 -9.53
N ALA A 294 10.93 3.55 -9.46
CA ALA A 294 9.93 2.60 -9.95
C ALA A 294 8.59 2.72 -9.22
N ARG A 295 8.60 2.99 -7.91
CA ARG A 295 7.36 3.23 -7.15
C ARG A 295 6.68 4.57 -7.46
N ARG A 296 7.42 5.57 -7.96
CA ARG A 296 6.89 6.90 -8.33
C ARG A 296 6.50 7.03 -9.80
N GLY A 297 7.04 6.16 -10.67
CA GLY A 297 6.72 6.17 -12.10
C GLY A 297 5.30 5.69 -12.39
N HIS A 298 4.88 5.77 -13.66
CA HIS A 298 3.57 5.31 -14.14
C HIS A 298 3.38 3.78 -14.11
N GLY A 299 4.31 3.01 -13.53
CA GLY A 299 4.30 1.56 -13.51
C GLY A 299 3.40 0.93 -12.44
N ASN A 300 3.10 -0.36 -12.61
CA ASN A 300 2.27 -1.18 -11.72
C ASN A 300 3.02 -1.62 -10.43
N ALA A 301 3.78 -0.71 -9.82
CA ALA A 301 4.66 -0.98 -8.69
C ALA A 301 3.91 -1.17 -7.35
N VAL A 302 2.68 -0.68 -7.25
CA VAL A 302 1.79 -0.86 -6.10
C VAL A 302 0.47 -1.43 -6.59
N LEU A 303 0.04 -2.56 -6.02
CA LEU A 303 -1.16 -3.28 -6.45
C LEU A 303 -2.16 -3.38 -5.30
N PRO A 304 -3.48 -3.27 -5.57
CA PRO A 304 -4.49 -3.56 -4.57
C PRO A 304 -4.47 -5.06 -4.25
N SER A 305 -4.39 -5.39 -2.95
CA SER A 305 -4.37 -6.76 -2.43
C SER A 305 -5.69 -7.18 -1.81
N SER A 306 -6.45 -6.26 -1.21
CA SER A 306 -7.75 -6.57 -0.62
C SER A 306 -8.66 -5.36 -0.48
N PHE A 307 -9.97 -5.59 -0.43
CA PHE A 307 -10.98 -4.63 0.03
C PHE A 307 -11.55 -5.14 1.35
N LEU A 308 -11.17 -4.48 2.43
CA LEU A 308 -11.53 -4.91 3.78
C LEU A 308 -12.86 -4.28 4.20
N PRO A 309 -13.81 -5.07 4.70
CA PRO A 309 -15.09 -4.55 5.15
C PRO A 309 -14.99 -3.80 6.49
N ILE A 310 -16.00 -2.98 6.79
CA ILE A 310 -16.20 -2.34 8.10
C ILE A 310 -17.37 -3.05 8.80
N PRO A 311 -17.19 -3.69 9.97
CA PRO A 311 -16.03 -3.62 10.86
C PRO A 311 -14.86 -4.48 10.38
N LYS A 312 -13.65 -3.95 10.57
CA LYS A 312 -12.40 -4.60 10.16
C LYS A 312 -12.23 -5.90 10.95
N SER A 313 -12.57 -7.02 10.34
CA SER A 313 -12.30 -8.36 10.84
C SER A 313 -11.43 -9.06 9.80
N GLU A 314 -10.53 -9.96 10.24
CA GLU A 314 -9.72 -10.83 9.36
C GLU A 314 -8.59 -10.15 8.53
N PHE A 315 -8.03 -9.02 8.98
CA PHE A 315 -6.90 -8.37 8.30
C PHE A 315 -5.68 -9.32 8.12
N CYS A 316 -5.46 -10.20 9.10
CA CYS A 316 -4.39 -11.19 9.12
C CYS A 316 -4.44 -12.14 7.90
N SER A 317 -5.64 -12.56 7.51
CA SER A 317 -5.89 -13.57 6.46
C SER A 317 -5.37 -13.15 5.08
N VAL A 318 -5.26 -11.84 4.81
CA VAL A 318 -4.77 -11.29 3.53
C VAL A 318 -3.28 -11.57 3.30
N PHE A 319 -2.47 -11.53 4.37
CA PHE A 319 -1.02 -11.71 4.27
C PHE A 319 -0.56 -13.13 4.60
N GLN A 320 -1.46 -14.01 5.07
CA GLN A 320 -1.13 -15.41 5.40
C GLN A 320 -0.36 -16.16 4.31
N PRO A 321 -0.64 -15.99 2.99
CA PRO A 321 0.13 -16.67 1.94
C PRO A 321 1.64 -16.42 2.01
N LEU A 322 2.09 -15.30 2.57
CA LEU A 322 3.51 -14.95 2.69
C LEU A 322 4.21 -15.68 3.84
N LYS A 323 3.47 -16.08 4.88
CA LYS A 323 4.03 -16.49 6.18
C LYS A 323 5.06 -17.62 6.07
N ALA A 324 4.77 -18.65 5.29
CA ALA A 324 5.69 -19.78 5.10
C ALA A 324 7.02 -19.34 4.43
N ALA A 325 6.92 -18.43 3.46
CA ALA A 325 8.05 -17.92 2.70
C ALA A 325 8.82 -16.80 3.44
N MET A 326 8.42 -16.48 4.67
CA MET A 326 9.21 -15.64 5.58
C MET A 326 10.28 -16.45 6.32
N THR A 327 10.15 -17.76 6.47
CA THR A 327 11.18 -18.59 7.13
C THR A 327 11.92 -19.47 6.16
N THR A 328 11.22 -20.00 5.16
CA THR A 328 11.79 -20.90 4.14
C THR A 328 11.90 -20.17 2.81
N PRO A 329 13.10 -20.04 2.21
CA PRO A 329 13.24 -19.41 0.91
C PRO A 329 12.44 -20.15 -0.17
N GLU A 330 11.88 -19.41 -1.12
CA GLU A 330 11.25 -19.97 -2.31
C GLU A 330 11.91 -19.47 -3.59
N VAL A 331 11.79 -20.23 -4.67
CA VAL A 331 12.40 -19.84 -5.96
C VAL A 331 11.43 -18.93 -6.72
N VAL A 332 11.92 -17.75 -7.10
CA VAL A 332 11.16 -16.72 -7.83
C VAL A 332 11.98 -16.21 -9.00
N LYS A 333 11.35 -16.02 -10.16
CA LYS A 333 11.97 -15.36 -11.33
C LYS A 333 12.00 -13.85 -11.11
N CYS A 334 13.15 -13.23 -11.36
CA CYS A 334 13.37 -11.79 -11.22
C CYS A 334 13.33 -11.07 -12.59
N PRO A 335 13.29 -9.73 -12.61
CA PRO A 335 13.14 -8.96 -13.85
C PRO A 335 14.33 -9.09 -14.81
N ASP A 336 15.49 -9.50 -14.31
CA ASP A 336 16.70 -9.76 -15.09
C ASP A 336 16.70 -11.14 -15.77
N GLY A 337 15.68 -11.96 -15.54
CA GLY A 337 15.52 -13.28 -16.14
C GLY A 337 16.07 -14.44 -15.30
N HIS A 338 16.88 -14.15 -14.27
CA HIS A 338 17.39 -15.17 -13.35
C HIS A 338 16.34 -15.55 -12.30
N PHE A 339 16.44 -16.77 -11.79
CA PHE A 339 15.73 -17.15 -10.58
C PHE A 339 16.58 -16.80 -9.35
N ARG A 340 15.91 -16.53 -8.23
CA ARG A 340 16.55 -16.32 -6.92
C ARG A 340 15.75 -17.00 -5.84
N ARG A 341 16.44 -17.46 -4.80
CA ARG A 341 15.82 -17.87 -3.54
C ARG A 341 15.36 -16.60 -2.82
N VAL A 342 14.06 -16.40 -2.64
CA VAL A 342 13.44 -15.23 -2.02
C VAL A 342 12.94 -15.56 -0.62
N ILE A 343 13.22 -14.68 0.33
CA ILE A 343 12.59 -14.68 1.66
C ILE A 343 11.78 -13.40 1.79
N TYR A 344 10.50 -13.54 2.11
CA TYR A 344 9.62 -12.40 2.31
C TYR A 344 9.73 -11.83 3.73
N SER A 345 9.32 -10.56 3.86
CA SER A 345 9.09 -9.89 5.14
C SER A 345 7.92 -8.90 4.98
N LEU A 346 7.40 -8.33 6.06
CA LEU A 346 6.33 -7.32 6.01
C LEU A 346 6.85 -6.01 6.59
N ARG A 347 7.19 -5.04 5.73
CA ARG A 347 7.56 -3.68 6.13
C ARG A 347 7.74 -2.72 4.94
N PRO A 348 7.40 -1.43 5.11
CA PRO A 348 6.55 -0.88 6.17
C PRO A 348 5.07 -1.20 5.94
N TYR A 349 4.25 -1.02 6.97
CA TYR A 349 2.81 -0.90 6.81
C TYR A 349 2.41 0.57 6.99
N ILE A 350 1.87 1.18 5.94
CA ILE A 350 1.57 2.61 5.88
C ILE A 350 0.09 2.82 6.17
N ALA A 351 -0.22 3.65 7.17
CA ALA A 351 -1.58 3.95 7.58
C ALA A 351 -1.69 5.34 8.20
N ASP A 352 -2.88 5.95 8.15
CA ASP A 352 -3.17 7.17 8.90
C ASP A 352 -3.22 6.89 10.41
N TYR A 353 -3.16 7.94 11.24
CA TYR A 353 -3.06 7.75 12.68
C TYR A 353 -4.21 6.92 13.29
N PRO A 354 -5.49 7.20 13.01
CA PRO A 354 -6.59 6.36 13.50
C PRO A 354 -6.46 4.89 13.12
N GLU A 355 -6.01 4.59 11.90
CA GLU A 355 -5.78 3.23 11.46
C GLU A 355 -4.54 2.59 12.11
N GLN A 356 -3.46 3.35 12.33
CA GLN A 356 -2.30 2.85 13.07
C GLN A 356 -2.66 2.43 14.49
N VAL A 357 -3.42 3.26 15.20
CA VAL A 357 -3.91 2.97 16.56
C VAL A 357 -4.67 1.64 16.59
N TRP A 358 -5.54 1.42 15.60
CA TRP A 358 -6.29 0.19 15.47
C TRP A 358 -5.41 -1.03 15.12
N LEU A 359 -4.52 -0.90 14.14
CA LEU A 359 -3.64 -2.00 13.69
C LEU A 359 -2.61 -2.42 14.75
N THR A 360 -2.19 -1.49 15.61
CA THR A 360 -1.19 -1.71 16.67
C THR A 360 -1.79 -2.07 18.02
N ALA A 361 -3.13 -2.13 18.13
CA ALA A 361 -3.85 -2.36 19.38
C ALA A 361 -3.46 -1.34 20.48
N ILE A 362 -3.42 -0.07 20.11
CA ILE A 362 -3.08 1.05 21.00
C ILE A 362 -4.34 1.88 21.29
N VAL A 363 -4.35 2.56 22.43
CA VAL A 363 -5.42 3.49 22.82
C VAL A 363 -5.29 4.79 22.02
N GLN A 364 -6.41 5.39 21.63
CA GLN A 364 -6.39 6.65 20.89
C GLN A 364 -5.66 7.75 21.69
N ASN A 365 -4.94 8.63 21.00
CA ASN A 365 -4.04 9.66 21.52
C ASN A 365 -2.68 9.17 22.05
N TRP A 366 -2.46 7.86 22.14
CA TRP A 366 -1.14 7.30 22.42
C TRP A 366 -0.29 7.13 21.17
N CYS A 367 1.04 7.12 21.36
CA CYS A 367 1.98 6.86 20.29
C CYS A 367 1.99 5.35 19.89
N PRO A 368 1.82 5.00 18.61
CA PRO A 368 1.92 3.61 18.14
C PRO A 368 3.36 3.08 18.15
N LYS A 369 4.37 3.95 18.31
CA LYS A 369 5.79 3.59 18.25
C LYS A 369 6.47 3.49 19.61
N CYS A 370 6.08 4.34 20.55
CA CYS A 370 6.70 4.42 21.88
C CYS A 370 5.64 4.48 22.98
N ASP A 371 6.10 4.33 24.22
CA ASP A 371 5.28 4.43 25.43
C ASP A 371 5.20 5.85 26.02
N ALA A 372 5.49 6.87 25.21
CA ALA A 372 5.30 8.27 25.62
C ALA A 372 3.84 8.53 26.02
N HIS A 373 3.66 9.17 27.18
CA HIS A 373 2.34 9.54 27.66
C HIS A 373 1.73 10.63 26.76
N PRO A 374 0.42 10.60 26.45
CA PRO A 374 -0.22 11.54 25.53
C PRO A 374 -0.03 13.02 25.91
N ASP A 375 0.00 13.31 27.21
CA ASP A 375 0.19 14.67 27.72
C ASP A 375 1.66 15.13 27.77
N ALA A 376 2.59 14.23 27.42
CA ALA A 376 4.04 14.40 27.62
C ALA A 376 4.87 13.77 26.48
N LEU A 377 4.44 13.96 25.22
CA LEU A 377 5.08 13.34 24.04
C LEU A 377 6.55 13.75 23.82
N ASP A 378 6.95 14.92 24.31
CA ASP A 378 8.30 15.48 24.16
C ASP A 378 9.22 15.18 25.36
N GLU A 379 8.74 14.48 26.38
CA GLU A 379 9.56 14.14 27.54
C GLU A 379 10.61 13.08 27.21
N GLU A 380 11.81 13.27 27.76
CA GLU A 380 12.88 12.29 27.66
C GLU A 380 12.54 11.04 28.46
N GLY A 381 12.92 9.86 27.94
CA GLY A 381 12.74 8.58 28.63
C GLY A 381 11.71 7.64 27.99
N ALA A 382 10.92 8.12 27.03
CA ALA A 382 10.04 7.26 26.23
C ALA A 382 10.86 6.18 25.50
N ARG A 383 10.36 4.95 25.54
CA ARG A 383 10.96 3.76 24.95
C ARG A 383 10.09 3.24 23.81
N LEU A 384 10.74 2.67 22.80
CA LEU A 384 10.04 2.00 21.72
C LEU A 384 9.21 0.84 22.25
N ARG A 385 8.00 0.69 21.71
CA ARG A 385 7.17 -0.49 21.91
C ARG A 385 7.77 -1.65 21.13
N SER A 386 7.56 -2.85 21.65
CA SER A 386 7.86 -4.11 20.97
C SER A 386 6.79 -5.12 21.33
N GLN A 387 6.58 -6.08 20.45
CA GLN A 387 5.62 -7.16 20.67
C GLN A 387 5.92 -7.90 21.98
N THR A 388 7.19 -8.24 22.24
CA THR A 388 7.63 -8.90 23.48
C THR A 388 7.30 -8.08 24.73
N LYS A 389 7.50 -6.76 24.70
CA LYS A 389 7.17 -5.89 25.84
C LYS A 389 5.66 -5.81 26.04
N THR A 390 4.89 -5.62 24.96
CA THR A 390 3.43 -5.57 25.03
C THR A 390 2.84 -6.87 25.58
N GLU A 391 3.28 -8.03 25.06
CA GLU A 391 2.83 -9.34 25.54
C GLU A 391 3.16 -9.53 27.02
N PHE A 392 4.37 -9.18 27.44
CA PHE A 392 4.73 -9.21 28.86
C PHE A 392 3.78 -8.35 29.70
N LEU A 393 3.55 -7.10 29.33
CA LEU A 393 2.62 -6.22 30.05
C LEU A 393 1.21 -6.81 30.14
N ILE A 394 0.69 -7.37 29.03
CA ILE A 394 -0.62 -8.02 28.99
C ILE A 394 -0.72 -9.18 29.99
N THR A 395 0.36 -9.92 30.23
CA THR A 395 0.37 -11.01 31.23
C THR A 395 0.44 -10.54 32.68
N GLN A 396 0.94 -9.32 32.92
CA GLN A 396 1.24 -8.84 34.28
C GLN A 396 0.17 -7.89 34.84
N PHE A 397 -0.53 -7.16 33.97
CA PHE A 397 -1.44 -6.08 34.39
C PHE A 397 -2.88 -6.33 33.97
N ASP A 398 -3.81 -5.80 34.76
CA ASP A 398 -5.23 -5.78 34.43
C ASP A 398 -5.51 -4.89 33.19
N PRO A 399 -6.52 -5.20 32.35
CA PRO A 399 -6.90 -4.38 31.21
C PRO A 399 -7.10 -2.88 31.50
N GLY A 400 -7.57 -2.50 32.68
CA GLY A 400 -7.71 -1.09 33.06
C GLY A 400 -6.36 -0.39 33.20
N ILE A 401 -5.39 -1.03 33.86
CA ILE A 401 -4.03 -0.50 33.99
C ILE A 401 -3.35 -0.44 32.62
N LEU A 402 -3.51 -1.48 31.79
CA LEU A 402 -2.98 -1.48 30.42
C LEU A 402 -3.51 -0.32 29.59
N TRP A 403 -4.80 -0.01 29.73
CA TRP A 403 -5.44 1.07 29.02
C TRP A 403 -4.96 2.43 29.51
N ASP A 404 -5.00 2.69 30.82
CA ASP A 404 -4.74 4.00 31.41
C ASP A 404 -3.24 4.33 31.48
N ASP A 405 -2.40 3.39 31.92
CA ASP A 405 -0.98 3.67 32.20
C ASP A 405 -0.06 3.33 31.01
N PHE A 406 -0.46 2.41 30.13
CA PHE A 406 0.38 1.93 29.03
C PHE A 406 -0.21 2.21 27.63
N GLY A 407 -1.46 2.64 27.54
CA GLY A 407 -2.17 2.87 26.27
C GLY A 407 -2.30 1.62 25.40
N ILE A 408 -2.41 0.43 26.00
CA ILE A 408 -2.50 -0.86 25.31
C ILE A 408 -3.92 -1.39 25.38
N ARG A 409 -4.43 -1.87 24.23
CA ARG A 409 -5.67 -2.61 24.13
C ARG A 409 -5.42 -4.10 24.16
N SER A 410 -5.75 -4.76 25.27
CA SER A 410 -5.60 -6.22 25.42
C SER A 410 -6.73 -7.01 24.73
N ASP A 411 -7.78 -6.34 24.26
CA ASP A 411 -8.91 -6.95 23.56
C ASP A 411 -8.67 -7.16 22.05
N VAL A 412 -7.54 -6.68 21.52
CA VAL A 412 -7.19 -6.75 20.10
C VAL A 412 -5.80 -7.35 19.93
N VAL A 413 -5.69 -8.37 19.07
CA VAL A 413 -4.40 -8.92 18.65
C VAL A 413 -3.98 -8.26 17.34
N PRO A 414 -2.81 -7.60 17.27
CA PRO A 414 -2.28 -7.06 16.03
C PRO A 414 -2.16 -8.15 14.94
N PHE A 415 -2.49 -7.81 13.69
CA PHE A 415 -2.54 -8.80 12.60
C PHE A 415 -1.19 -9.44 12.27
N THR A 416 -0.09 -8.83 12.68
CA THR A 416 1.27 -9.33 12.44
C THR A 416 1.84 -10.17 13.57
N SER A 417 1.12 -10.33 14.68
CA SER A 417 1.59 -11.05 15.88
C SER A 417 2.09 -12.46 15.57
N ASP A 418 1.47 -13.13 14.58
CA ASP A 418 1.82 -14.50 14.22
C ASP A 418 2.86 -14.58 13.09
N PHE A 419 3.35 -13.46 12.57
CA PHE A 419 4.24 -13.39 11.41
C PHE A 419 5.71 -13.32 11.85
N PRO A 420 6.59 -14.17 11.30
CA PRO A 420 8.01 -14.18 11.66
C PRO A 420 8.69 -12.83 11.40
N ARG A 421 9.31 -12.25 12.43
CA ARG A 421 10.11 -11.00 12.32
C ARG A 421 9.29 -9.79 11.79
N ALA A 422 7.99 -9.75 12.07
CA ALA A 422 7.09 -8.68 11.67
C ALA A 422 6.47 -7.97 12.90
N ASP A 423 7.29 -7.38 13.76
CA ASP A 423 6.79 -6.60 14.91
C ASP A 423 6.01 -5.36 14.42
N ILE A 424 4.71 -5.31 14.76
CA ILE A 424 3.79 -4.24 14.33
C ILE A 424 4.30 -2.85 14.72
N TYR A 425 4.88 -2.72 15.91
CA TYR A 425 5.35 -1.45 16.46
C TYR A 425 6.57 -0.95 15.71
N GLU A 426 7.39 -1.85 15.17
CA GLU A 426 8.50 -1.44 14.33
C GLU A 426 8.08 -1.18 12.88
N LEU A 427 7.18 -1.98 12.32
CA LEU A 427 6.85 -1.91 10.89
C LEU A 427 5.83 -0.83 10.51
N ILE A 428 4.98 -0.41 11.45
CA ILE A 428 3.97 0.62 11.19
C ILE A 428 4.65 1.93 10.79
N SER A 429 4.11 2.68 9.84
CA SER A 429 4.71 3.93 9.38
C SER A 429 3.64 4.97 9.14
N CYS A 430 3.89 6.18 9.61
CA CYS A 430 3.01 7.30 9.33
C CYS A 430 3.00 7.63 7.85
N VAL A 431 1.85 8.06 7.36
CA VAL A 431 1.72 8.66 6.04
C VAL A 431 2.48 10.00 6.05
N VAL A 432 3.77 9.97 5.74
CA VAL A 432 4.48 11.13 5.21
C VAL A 432 4.31 11.03 3.70
N MET A 433 3.15 11.44 3.18
CA MET A 433 2.69 11.18 1.80
C MET A 433 3.84 11.26 0.78
N PRO A 434 4.40 10.12 0.33
CA PRO A 434 5.17 10.12 -0.90
C PRO A 434 4.16 10.41 -2.01
N VAL A 435 4.47 11.34 -2.91
CA VAL A 435 3.63 11.70 -4.08
C VAL A 435 3.12 10.46 -4.86
N ALA A 436 3.83 9.32 -4.76
CA ALA A 436 3.40 7.99 -5.24
C ALA A 436 2.03 7.50 -4.70
N TRP A 437 1.71 7.75 -3.43
CA TRP A 437 0.47 7.28 -2.80
C TRP A 437 -0.75 8.13 -3.17
N LEU A 438 -0.56 9.43 -3.43
CA LEU A 438 -1.63 10.33 -3.91
C LEU A 438 -2.14 9.92 -5.29
N GLY A 439 -1.24 9.63 -6.23
CA GLY A 439 -1.62 9.18 -7.58
C GLY A 439 -2.33 7.83 -7.58
N LEU A 440 -1.92 6.93 -6.68
CA LEU A 440 -2.56 5.61 -6.49
C LEU A 440 -3.96 5.74 -5.88
N LYS A 441 -4.13 6.57 -4.84
CA LYS A 441 -5.44 6.85 -4.23
C LYS A 441 -6.43 7.39 -5.25
N ALA A 442 -6.01 8.31 -6.13
CA ALA A 442 -6.86 8.85 -7.19
C ALA A 442 -7.29 7.77 -8.21
N ARG A 443 -6.38 6.89 -8.64
CA ARG A 443 -6.70 5.79 -9.58
C ARG A 443 -7.62 4.74 -8.93
N ALA A 444 -7.37 4.39 -7.67
CA ALA A 444 -8.17 3.41 -6.93
C ALA A 444 -9.54 3.95 -6.53
N LEU A 445 -9.66 5.23 -6.15
CA LEU A 445 -10.93 5.92 -5.91
C LEU A 445 -11.77 5.99 -7.18
N ALA A 446 -11.17 6.45 -8.29
CA ALA A 446 -11.87 6.52 -9.56
C ALA A 446 -12.31 5.11 -10.03
N TRP A 447 -11.54 4.06 -9.73
CA TRP A 447 -11.94 2.68 -9.97
C TRP A 447 -13.07 2.21 -9.05
N LEU A 448 -12.96 2.46 -7.73
CA LEU A 448 -13.94 2.06 -6.71
C LEU A 448 -15.30 2.72 -6.95
N GLU A 449 -15.33 4.02 -7.23
CA GLU A 449 -16.54 4.78 -7.56
C GLU A 449 -17.26 4.20 -8.79
N ARG A 450 -16.52 3.69 -9.77
CA ARG A 450 -17.06 3.15 -11.03
C ARG A 450 -17.48 1.68 -10.92
N ALA A 451 -16.72 0.86 -10.21
CA ALA A 451 -17.07 -0.52 -9.91
C ALA A 451 -18.39 -0.63 -9.10
N TRP A 452 -18.66 0.33 -8.21
CA TRP A 452 -19.83 0.30 -7.33
C TRP A 452 -21.04 1.09 -7.84
N ALA A 453 -20.86 2.17 -8.62
CA ALA A 453 -21.98 2.82 -9.32
C ALA A 453 -22.76 1.86 -10.24
N TRP A 454 -22.13 0.73 -10.59
CA TRP A 454 -22.63 -0.26 -11.53
C TRP A 454 -23.68 -1.23 -10.98
N ASN A 455 -23.80 -1.39 -9.65
CA ASN A 455 -24.69 -2.42 -9.05
C ASN A 455 -26.12 -1.93 -8.76
N SER A 456 -26.61 -0.94 -9.51
CA SER A 456 -27.94 -0.33 -9.33
C SER A 456 -29.10 -1.10 -9.99
N SER A 457 -28.88 -2.36 -10.41
CA SER A 457 -29.90 -3.28 -10.93
C SER A 457 -30.08 -4.55 -10.09
N GLY A 458 -30.17 -4.41 -8.76
CA GLY A 458 -30.94 -5.33 -7.92
C GLY A 458 -30.56 -6.82 -7.91
N GLN A 459 -29.32 -7.21 -8.21
CA GLN A 459 -28.82 -8.57 -8.00
C GLN A 459 -27.59 -8.55 -7.07
N SER A 460 -27.40 -9.63 -6.30
CA SER A 460 -26.38 -9.75 -5.25
C SER A 460 -24.96 -9.41 -5.75
N PRO A 461 -24.06 -8.89 -4.91
CA PRO A 461 -22.74 -8.45 -5.35
C PRO A 461 -21.87 -9.65 -5.75
N SER A 462 -21.77 -9.91 -7.05
CA SER A 462 -20.61 -10.52 -7.69
C SER A 462 -19.46 -9.49 -7.75
N PRO A 463 -18.20 -9.91 -7.95
CA PRO A 463 -17.13 -8.97 -8.27
C PRO A 463 -17.54 -8.05 -9.45
N PRO A 464 -17.11 -6.78 -9.46
CA PRO A 464 -17.44 -5.85 -10.55
C PRO A 464 -16.88 -6.37 -11.88
N PRO A 465 -17.62 -6.24 -12.99
CA PRO A 465 -17.13 -6.67 -14.30
C PRO A 465 -15.89 -5.89 -14.79
N GLY A 466 -15.15 -6.44 -15.76
CA GLY A 466 -13.95 -5.88 -16.40
C GLY A 466 -12.58 -6.05 -15.68
N LEU A 467 -12.37 -7.06 -14.83
CA LEU A 467 -11.16 -7.15 -13.98
C LEU A 467 -9.85 -7.60 -14.68
N GLY A 468 -9.92 -8.24 -15.85
CA GLY A 468 -8.78 -8.94 -16.44
C GLY A 468 -7.75 -8.10 -17.20
N LEU A 469 -8.17 -7.14 -18.02
CA LEU A 469 -7.29 -6.53 -19.05
C LEU A 469 -6.29 -5.50 -18.53
N VAL A 470 -6.60 -4.79 -17.45
CA VAL A 470 -5.82 -3.61 -17.00
C VAL A 470 -4.45 -4.00 -16.41
N TRP A 471 -4.19 -5.29 -16.19
CA TRP A 471 -3.06 -5.73 -15.36
C TRP A 471 -2.18 -6.81 -15.98
N LEU A 472 -2.39 -7.15 -17.26
CA LEU A 472 -1.79 -8.33 -17.86
C LEU A 472 -0.46 -8.13 -18.60
N TRP A 473 -0.11 -6.91 -19.01
CA TRP A 473 1.13 -6.72 -19.76
C TRP A 473 1.84 -5.40 -19.44
N PRO A 474 3.16 -5.40 -19.24
CA PRO A 474 3.97 -4.19 -19.31
C PRO A 474 4.16 -3.79 -20.78
N GLU A 475 3.87 -2.54 -21.13
CA GLU A 475 4.13 -2.03 -22.48
C GLU A 475 5.57 -2.31 -22.93
N PRO A 476 5.80 -2.89 -24.12
CA PRO A 476 7.08 -2.86 -24.79
C PRO A 476 7.13 -1.60 -25.68
N GLY A 477 8.00 -0.66 -25.32
CA GLY A 477 8.53 0.34 -26.24
C GLY A 477 7.75 1.66 -26.33
N LEU A 478 8.18 2.62 -25.52
CA LEU A 478 8.11 4.05 -25.83
C LEU A 478 9.35 4.70 -25.20
N GLU A 479 10.51 4.35 -25.75
CA GLU A 479 11.65 5.27 -25.77
C GLU A 479 11.30 6.40 -26.76
N ASP A 480 11.65 7.63 -26.39
CA ASP A 480 11.43 8.88 -27.11
C ASP A 480 9.98 9.42 -27.13
N PHE A 481 9.70 10.39 -26.25
CA PHE A 481 9.48 11.79 -26.67
C PHE A 481 9.61 12.71 -25.45
N GLY A 482 10.57 13.63 -25.55
CA GLY A 482 10.85 14.62 -24.54
C GLY A 482 9.74 15.67 -24.40
N GLY A 483 9.61 16.19 -23.18
CA GLY A 483 9.04 17.49 -22.86
C GLY A 483 7.55 17.65 -23.13
N LEU A 484 6.75 17.65 -22.06
CA LEU A 484 5.69 18.64 -21.76
C LEU A 484 4.94 18.25 -20.48
N ASN A 485 5.13 19.02 -19.41
CA ASN A 485 4.10 19.26 -18.38
C ASN A 485 2.97 20.07 -19.06
N PRO A 486 1.66 19.87 -18.73
CA PRO A 486 1.14 20.48 -17.50
C PRO A 486 -0.07 19.82 -16.81
N VAL A 487 -0.16 20.22 -15.53
CA VAL A 487 -1.31 20.29 -14.62
C VAL A 487 -2.62 20.75 -15.29
N TYR A 488 -3.73 20.05 -15.04
CA TYR A 488 -5.09 20.65 -15.07
C TYR A 488 -5.96 20.16 -13.90
N LEU A 489 -6.18 21.07 -12.95
CA LEU A 489 -7.25 21.05 -11.94
C LEU A 489 -8.59 21.34 -12.64
N PHE A 490 -9.60 20.50 -12.46
CA PHE A 490 -10.99 20.88 -12.77
C PHE A 490 -11.74 21.32 -11.51
N LYS A 491 -12.08 22.60 -11.53
CA LYS A 491 -13.03 23.31 -10.67
C LYS A 491 -14.42 23.09 -11.28
N MET A 492 -15.40 22.55 -10.54
CA MET A 492 -16.81 22.67 -10.94
C MET A 492 -17.62 23.35 -9.83
N SER A 493 -18.21 24.46 -10.25
CA SER A 493 -19.12 25.34 -9.51
C SER A 493 -20.46 24.65 -9.30
N VAL A 494 -21.05 24.97 -8.16
CA VAL A 494 -22.43 24.72 -7.77
C VAL A 494 -23.39 25.35 -8.78
N GLY A 495 -24.48 24.63 -9.08
CA GLY A 495 -25.72 25.11 -9.66
C GLY A 495 -26.86 24.35 -9.01
#